data_AF-A0A1R3IBK1-F1
#
_entry.id   AF-A0A1R3IBK1-F1
#
_cell.length_a   1.000
_cell.length_b   1.000
_cell.length_c   1.000
_cell.angle_alpha   90.00
_cell.angle_beta   90.00
_cell.angle_gamma   90.00
#
_symmetry.space_group_name_H-M   'P 1'
#
loop_
_entity.id
_entity.type
_entity.pdbx_description
1 polymer ?
#
loop_
_entity_poly.entity_id
_entity_poly.type
_entity_poly.pdbx_seq_one_letter_code
_entity_poly.pdbx_strand_id
1 'polypeptide(L)'
;MALVFLVLISATFIGISQGQMKVGFYSNTCPDAESMVSGVVRNAAQNNPNIAAKLLRLHFHDCFVDANGPSYEVPTGRRDGRVSDVSQAANMPDVSDSIQQLIAKFRQKGLSEKELVLLSCKSPLLSLSPLTNSLSCMFGDFMVGRNSK
;
A
#
# COMPACT_ATOMS: atom_id res chain seq x y z
N MET A 1 4.56 -49.25 -12.17
CA MET A 1 5.24 -48.39 -11.17
C MET A 1 5.99 -47.22 -11.81
N ALA A 2 6.84 -47.43 -12.84
CA ALA A 2 7.55 -46.34 -13.51
C ALA A 2 6.64 -45.32 -14.24
N LEU A 3 5.54 -45.78 -14.84
CA LEU A 3 4.59 -44.93 -15.56
C LEU A 3 3.80 -43.97 -14.64
N VAL A 4 3.59 -44.38 -13.38
CA VAL A 4 2.90 -43.56 -12.36
C VAL A 4 3.80 -42.43 -11.88
N PHE A 5 5.10 -42.69 -11.73
CA PHE A 5 6.09 -41.67 -11.36
C PHE A 5 6.27 -40.59 -12.44
N LEU A 6 6.23 -40.97 -13.72
CA LEU A 6 6.32 -40.02 -14.85
C LEU A 6 5.11 -39.06 -14.92
N VAL A 7 3.91 -39.57 -14.66
CA VAL A 7 2.69 -38.75 -14.63
C VAL A 7 2.71 -37.76 -13.46
N LEU A 8 3.19 -38.19 -12.28
CA LEU A 8 3.29 -37.34 -11.09
C LEU A 8 4.30 -36.19 -11.25
N ILE A 9 5.38 -36.37 -12.02
CA ILE A 9 6.39 -35.33 -12.30
C ILE A 9 5.87 -34.29 -13.32
N SER A 10 4.99 -34.69 -14.24
CA SER A 10 4.35 -33.74 -15.18
C SER A 10 3.30 -32.84 -14.51
N ALA A 11 2.66 -33.32 -13.44
CA ALA A 11 1.63 -32.60 -12.70
C ALA A 11 2.17 -31.48 -11.78
N THR A 12 3.48 -31.47 -11.47
CA THR A 12 4.12 -30.45 -10.65
C THR A 12 4.64 -29.25 -11.46
N PHE A 13 4.55 -29.30 -12.80
CA PHE A 13 4.88 -28.19 -13.70
C PHE A 13 3.68 -27.26 -13.98
N ILE A 14 2.84 -27.02 -12.97
CA ILE A 14 1.87 -25.92 -13.03
C ILE A 14 2.68 -24.64 -12.83
N GLY A 15 2.94 -23.95 -13.93
CA GLY A 15 3.79 -22.77 -14.00
C GLY A 15 3.39 -21.70 -12.98
N ILE A 16 4.39 -21.22 -12.23
CA ILE A 16 4.29 -19.97 -11.50
C ILE A 16 4.32 -18.85 -12.55
N SER A 17 3.18 -18.21 -12.81
CA SER A 17 3.11 -17.01 -13.64
C SER A 17 3.82 -15.85 -12.92
N GLN A 18 5.10 -15.64 -13.22
CA GLN A 18 5.82 -14.41 -12.90
C GLN A 18 5.38 -13.35 -13.92
N GLY A 19 4.44 -12.47 -13.53
CA GLY A 19 4.07 -11.30 -14.33
C GLY A 19 5.21 -10.27 -14.31
N GLN A 20 6.28 -10.52 -15.08
CA GLN A 20 7.43 -9.63 -15.14
C GLN A 20 7.11 -8.43 -16.03
N MET A 21 7.00 -7.26 -15.42
CA MET A 21 6.85 -5.99 -16.14
C MET A 21 8.13 -5.71 -16.94
N LYS A 22 7.98 -5.38 -18.23
CA LYS A 22 9.09 -5.08 -19.14
C LYS A 22 8.86 -3.72 -19.82
N VAL A 23 9.88 -2.87 -19.78
CA VAL A 23 9.88 -1.59 -20.53
C VAL A 23 9.79 -1.87 -22.02
N GLY A 24 8.91 -1.15 -22.73
CA GLY A 24 8.67 -1.41 -24.15
C GLY A 24 7.87 -2.68 -24.43
N PHE A 25 7.07 -3.15 -23.47
CA PHE A 25 6.14 -4.26 -23.70
C PHE A 25 5.23 -4.01 -24.92
N TYR A 26 4.80 -2.77 -25.10
CA TYR A 26 3.92 -2.37 -26.21
C TYR A 26 4.67 -2.01 -27.50
N SER A 27 6.00 -2.08 -27.58
CA SER A 27 6.75 -1.60 -28.76
C SER A 27 6.36 -2.26 -30.08
N ASN A 28 5.91 -3.52 -30.06
CA ASN A 28 5.50 -4.25 -31.27
C ASN A 28 3.99 -4.21 -31.55
N THR A 29 3.18 -3.74 -30.61
CA THR A 29 1.71 -3.73 -30.72
C THR A 29 1.16 -2.31 -30.81
N CYS A 30 1.67 -1.41 -29.97
CA CYS A 30 1.33 0.00 -29.94
C CYS A 30 2.56 0.81 -29.48
N PRO A 31 3.46 1.21 -30.40
CA PRO A 31 4.71 1.88 -30.06
C PRO A 31 4.50 3.26 -29.41
N ASP A 32 3.36 3.92 -29.68
CA ASP A 32 3.03 5.25 -29.16
C ASP A 32 2.29 5.25 -27.81
N ALA A 33 2.03 4.07 -27.23
CA ALA A 33 1.26 3.97 -25.98
C ALA A 33 1.90 4.78 -24.84
N GLU A 34 3.20 4.60 -24.62
CA GLU A 34 3.94 5.27 -23.53
C GLU A 34 4.05 6.80 -23.78
N SER A 35 4.28 7.21 -25.04
CA SER A 35 4.42 8.62 -25.41
C SER A 35 3.09 9.37 -25.28
N MET A 36 1.98 8.74 -25.67
CA MET A 36 0.64 9.31 -25.58
C MET A 36 0.21 9.52 -24.12
N VAL A 37 0.37 8.50 -23.26
CA VAL A 37 0.03 8.61 -21.83
C VAL A 37 0.89 9.68 -21.16
N SER A 38 2.20 9.70 -21.43
CA SER A 38 3.10 10.73 -20.91
C SER A 38 2.70 12.13 -21.36
N GLY A 39 2.29 12.29 -22.63
CA GLY A 39 1.81 13.56 -23.18
C GLY A 39 0.56 14.07 -22.46
N VAL A 40 -0.44 13.20 -22.26
CA VAL A 40 -1.68 13.55 -21.56
C VAL A 40 -1.41 13.89 -20.10
N VAL A 41 -0.63 13.08 -19.38
CA VAL A 41 -0.31 13.33 -17.96
C VAL A 41 0.48 14.63 -17.79
N ARG A 42 1.45 14.92 -18.68
CA ARG A 42 2.21 16.17 -18.66
C ARG A 42 1.31 17.38 -18.93
N ASN A 43 0.44 17.30 -19.94
CA ASN A 43 -0.50 18.38 -20.23
C ASN A 43 -1.46 18.63 -19.05
N ALA A 44 -1.98 17.57 -18.45
CA ALA A 44 -2.85 17.66 -17.29
C ALA A 44 -2.12 18.24 -16.06
N ALA A 45 -0.87 17.84 -15.81
CA ALA A 45 -0.05 18.36 -14.72
C ALA A 45 0.30 19.86 -14.89
N GLN A 46 0.46 20.33 -16.13
CA GLN A 46 0.66 21.76 -16.42
C GLN A 46 -0.59 22.58 -16.08
N ASN A 47 -1.78 22.04 -16.33
CA ASN A 47 -3.04 22.70 -16.01
C ASN A 47 -3.37 22.63 -14.50
N ASN A 48 -3.03 21.52 -13.83
CA ASN A 48 -3.24 21.37 -12.39
C ASN A 48 -2.14 20.50 -11.76
N PRO A 49 -1.26 21.06 -10.91
CA PRO A 49 -0.13 20.34 -10.34
C PRO A 49 -0.54 19.19 -9.41
N ASN A 50 -1.76 19.20 -8.87
CA ASN A 50 -2.26 18.14 -7.98
C ASN A 50 -2.59 16.84 -8.73
N ILE A 51 -2.69 16.87 -10.06
CA ILE A 51 -3.06 15.68 -10.86
C ILE A 51 -2.01 14.58 -10.73
N ALA A 52 -0.72 14.90 -10.73
CA ALA A 52 0.35 13.92 -10.56
C ALA A 52 0.20 13.14 -9.23
N ALA A 53 -0.03 13.86 -8.13
CA ALA A 53 -0.25 13.24 -6.82
C ALA A 53 -1.52 12.39 -6.77
N LYS A 54 -2.58 12.82 -7.48
CA LYS A 54 -3.85 12.08 -7.55
C LYS A 54 -3.73 10.78 -8.35
N LEU A 55 -3.06 10.78 -9.50
CA LEU A 55 -2.81 9.55 -10.27
C LEU A 55 -1.97 8.57 -9.45
N LEU A 56 -0.92 9.06 -8.78
CA LEU A 56 -0.09 8.24 -7.92
C LEU A 56 -0.90 7.62 -6.77
N ARG A 57 -1.77 8.40 -6.14
CA ARG A 57 -2.66 7.91 -5.09
C ARG A 57 -3.65 6.86 -5.61
N LEU A 58 -4.22 7.07 -6.80
CA LEU A 58 -5.16 6.14 -7.41
C LEU A 58 -4.48 4.79 -7.72
N HIS A 59 -3.28 4.84 -8.30
CA HIS A 59 -2.46 3.65 -8.52
C HIS A 59 -2.22 2.88 -7.23
N PHE A 60 -1.78 3.59 -6.17
CA PHE A 60 -1.58 2.96 -4.87
C PHE A 60 -2.84 2.38 -4.26
N HIS A 61 -3.99 3.03 -4.44
CA HIS A 61 -5.26 2.54 -3.94
C HIS A 61 -5.63 1.21 -4.59
N ASP A 62 -5.51 1.11 -5.91
CA ASP A 62 -5.86 -0.08 -6.68
C ASP A 62 -4.90 -1.25 -6.35
N CYS A 63 -3.60 -0.96 -6.26
CA CYS A 63 -2.62 -1.98 -5.87
C CYS A 63 -2.78 -2.46 -4.42
N PHE A 64 -3.30 -1.62 -3.51
CA PHE A 64 -3.48 -2.01 -2.10
C PHE A 64 -4.67 -2.95 -1.90
N VAL A 65 -5.70 -2.83 -2.73
CA VAL A 65 -6.84 -3.77 -2.75
C VAL A 65 -6.34 -5.16 -3.18
N ASP A 66 -5.53 -5.21 -4.24
CA ASP A 66 -4.94 -6.46 -4.74
C ASP A 66 -3.87 -7.06 -3.81
N ALA A 67 -3.22 -6.22 -3.00
CA ALA A 67 -2.24 -6.66 -1.99
C ALA A 67 -2.87 -7.44 -0.82
N ASN A 68 -4.21 -7.56 -0.79
CA ASN A 68 -4.98 -8.39 0.14
C ASN A 68 -4.51 -8.24 1.59
N GLY A 69 -4.46 -6.98 2.06
CA GLY A 69 -4.04 -6.62 3.41
C GLY A 69 -4.88 -7.29 4.51
N PRO A 70 -4.42 -7.28 5.77
CA PRO A 70 -5.12 -7.94 6.87
C PRO A 70 -6.50 -7.29 7.09
N SER A 71 -7.56 -8.06 6.82
CA SER A 71 -8.91 -7.73 7.23
C SER A 71 -9.14 -8.19 8.67
N TYR A 72 -9.76 -7.35 9.49
CA TYR A 72 -10.17 -7.71 10.84
C TYR A 72 -11.63 -7.34 11.04
N GLU A 73 -12.36 -8.18 11.76
CA GLU A 73 -13.74 -7.90 12.13
C GLU A 73 -13.75 -6.75 13.15
N VAL A 74 -14.55 -5.73 12.87
CA VAL A 74 -14.71 -4.58 13.77
C VAL A 74 -15.92 -4.83 14.67
N PRO A 75 -15.76 -4.87 16.00
CA PRO A 75 -16.91 -4.94 16.90
C PRO A 75 -17.85 -3.74 16.67
N THR A 76 -19.10 -4.01 16.33
CA THR A 76 -20.12 -2.97 16.09
C THR A 76 -21.01 -2.75 17.32
N GLY A 77 -21.89 -1.75 17.28
CA GLY A 77 -22.86 -1.46 18.37
C GLY A 77 -22.51 -0.27 19.27
N ARG A 78 -21.50 0.54 18.91
CA ARG A 78 -21.21 1.80 19.60
C ARG A 78 -22.41 2.75 19.46
N ARG A 79 -22.89 3.29 20.58
CA ARG A 79 -23.96 4.31 20.61
C ARG A 79 -23.35 5.70 20.63
N ASP A 80 -24.00 6.65 19.98
CA ASP A 80 -23.56 8.04 20.00
C ASP A 80 -23.83 8.70 21.36
N GLY A 81 -22.83 9.44 21.84
CA GLY A 81 -22.95 10.21 23.07
C GLY A 81 -23.89 11.41 22.86
N ARG A 82 -24.72 11.72 23.85
CA ARG A 82 -25.65 12.85 23.81
C ARG A 82 -25.04 14.19 24.25
N VAL A 83 -23.81 14.17 24.77
CA VAL A 83 -23.11 15.34 25.33
C VAL A 83 -21.64 15.30 24.91
N SER A 84 -21.09 16.47 24.60
CA SER A 84 -19.66 16.66 24.33
C SER A 84 -19.00 17.28 25.57
N ASP A 85 -17.88 16.72 26.00
CA ASP A 85 -17.09 17.20 27.13
C ASP A 85 -15.68 17.58 26.66
N VAL A 86 -15.35 18.87 26.73
CA VAL A 86 -14.07 19.43 26.27
C VAL A 86 -12.91 19.02 27.19
N SER A 87 -13.17 18.71 28.46
CA SER A 87 -12.13 18.28 29.39
C SER A 87 -11.45 16.98 28.96
N GLN A 88 -12.18 16.12 28.25
CA GLN A 88 -11.64 14.87 27.69
C GLN A 88 -10.69 15.10 26.51
N ALA A 89 -10.79 16.24 25.83
CA ALA A 89 -9.89 16.60 24.72
C ALA A 89 -8.48 16.98 25.20
N ALA A 90 -8.34 17.42 26.47
CA ALA A 90 -7.04 17.76 27.05
C ALA A 90 -6.10 16.55 27.18
N ASN A 91 -6.64 15.33 27.21
CA ASN A 91 -5.88 14.08 27.30
C ASN A 91 -5.58 13.46 25.93
N MET A 92 -5.78 14.18 24.83
CA MET A 92 -5.38 13.74 23.50
C MET A 92 -3.86 13.90 23.34
N PRO A 93 -3.15 12.98 22.64
CA PRO A 93 -1.74 13.17 22.34
C PRO A 93 -1.55 14.36 21.39
N ASP A 94 -0.60 15.24 21.71
CA ASP A 94 -0.14 16.31 20.83
C ASP A 94 1.17 15.91 20.14
N VAL A 95 1.47 16.53 18.99
CA VAL A 95 2.70 16.29 18.23
C VAL A 95 3.96 16.72 18.98
N SER A 96 3.82 17.62 19.96
CA SER A 96 4.93 18.17 20.75
C SER A 96 5.13 17.49 22.11
N ASP A 97 4.25 16.56 22.50
CA ASP A 97 4.36 15.84 23.77
C ASP A 97 5.59 14.92 23.79
N SER A 98 6.18 14.75 24.97
CA SER A 98 7.29 13.80 25.15
C SER A 98 6.81 12.35 25.07
N ILE A 99 7.68 11.43 24.67
CA ILE A 99 7.37 9.99 24.58
C ILE A 99 6.81 9.45 25.91
N GLN A 100 7.33 9.93 27.05
CA GLN A 100 6.87 9.54 28.38
C GLN A 100 5.44 10.00 28.66
N GLN A 101 5.06 11.19 28.18
CA GLN A 101 3.69 11.69 28.26
C GLN A 101 2.74 10.90 27.34
N LEU A 102 3.18 10.54 26.13
CA LEU A 102 2.40 9.68 25.22
C LEU A 102 2.13 8.31 25.86
N ILE A 103 3.15 7.68 26.45
CA ILE A 103 2.99 6.39 27.13
C ILE A 103 1.97 6.51 28.28
N ALA A 104 2.03 7.57 29.08
CA ALA A 104 1.08 7.80 30.16
C ALA A 104 -0.36 7.98 29.66
N LYS A 105 -0.56 8.79 28.60
CA LYS A 105 -1.87 9.00 27.97
C LYS A 105 -2.46 7.72 27.37
N PHE A 106 -1.64 6.89 26.72
CA PHE A 106 -2.09 5.62 26.14
C PHE A 106 -2.42 4.58 27.22
N ARG A 107 -1.61 4.50 28.28
CA ARG A 107 -1.90 3.63 29.44
C ARG A 107 -3.21 4.01 30.12
N GLN A 108 -3.56 5.30 30.18
CA GLN A 108 -4.84 5.76 30.73
C GLN A 108 -6.05 5.25 29.92
N LYS A 109 -5.86 4.94 28.63
CA LYS A 109 -6.89 4.37 27.75
C LYS A 109 -6.82 2.84 27.66
N GLY A 110 -5.95 2.20 28.45
CA GLY A 110 -5.75 0.75 28.46
C GLY A 110 -4.88 0.24 27.31
N LEU A 111 -4.16 1.12 26.62
CA LEU A 111 -3.26 0.75 25.53
C LEU A 111 -1.82 0.59 26.02
N SER A 112 -1.13 -0.39 25.47
CA SER A 112 0.26 -0.74 25.77
C SER A 112 1.26 0.09 24.95
N GLU A 113 2.53 0.10 25.37
CA GLU A 113 3.63 0.76 24.63
C GLU A 113 3.82 0.17 23.23
N LYS A 114 3.54 -1.13 23.05
CA LYS A 114 3.59 -1.78 21.73
C LYS A 114 2.51 -1.24 20.82
N GLU A 115 1.30 -1.03 21.34
CA GLU A 115 0.19 -0.45 20.59
C GLU A 115 0.44 1.02 20.28
N LEU A 116 1.11 1.76 21.17
CA LEU A 116 1.56 3.12 20.87
C LEU A 116 2.45 3.13 19.62
N VAL A 117 3.47 2.28 19.56
CA VAL A 117 4.36 2.19 18.38
C VAL A 117 3.60 1.73 17.13
N LEU A 118 2.75 0.72 17.27
CA LEU A 118 1.98 0.17 16.15
C LEU A 118 0.98 1.18 15.56
N LEU A 119 0.29 1.94 16.42
CA LEU A 119 -0.67 2.97 16.00
C LEU A 119 0.02 4.23 15.48
N SER A 120 1.23 4.54 15.97
CA SER A 120 2.03 5.67 15.48
C SER A 120 2.69 5.36 14.13
N CYS A 121 3.12 4.11 13.91
CA CYS A 121 3.62 3.62 12.63
C CYS A 121 2.45 3.23 11.71
N LYS A 122 1.63 4.20 11.31
CA LYS A 122 0.77 4.08 10.11
C LYS A 122 1.60 4.29 8.83
N SER A 123 2.78 3.70 8.77
CA SER A 123 3.63 3.61 7.59
C SER A 123 3.77 2.13 7.22
N PRO A 124 3.81 1.79 5.92
CA PRO A 124 3.76 0.41 5.41
C PRO A 124 4.99 -0.46 5.78
N LEU A 125 5.80 -0.05 6.75
CA LEU A 125 7.10 -0.63 7.05
C LEU A 125 7.05 -1.84 8.02
N LEU A 126 5.88 -2.22 8.52
CA LEU A 126 5.75 -3.30 9.52
C LEU A 126 4.88 -4.50 9.12
N SER A 127 4.62 -4.73 7.83
CA SER A 127 4.09 -6.02 7.36
C SER A 127 5.12 -6.74 6.49
N LEU A 128 6.08 -7.43 7.12
CA LEU A 128 6.79 -8.53 6.47
C LEU A 128 5.83 -9.73 6.31
N SER A 129 4.93 -9.63 5.34
CA SER A 129 4.24 -10.72 4.63
C SER A 129 4.27 -10.36 3.15
N PRO A 130 4.17 -11.32 2.20
CA PRO A 130 4.91 -11.34 0.93
C PRO A 130 4.72 -10.04 0.12
N LEU A 131 5.58 -9.07 0.43
CA LEU A 131 5.60 -7.74 -0.15
C LEU A 131 6.04 -7.79 -1.62
N THR A 132 6.33 -8.97 -2.17
CA THR A 132 6.77 -9.12 -3.56
C THR A 132 5.76 -8.56 -4.53
N ASN A 133 4.45 -8.72 -4.28
CA ASN A 133 3.43 -8.27 -5.24
C ASN A 133 3.13 -6.77 -5.09
N SER A 134 2.95 -6.29 -3.84
CA SER A 134 2.68 -4.86 -3.59
C SER A 134 3.90 -3.97 -3.84
N LEU A 135 5.11 -4.39 -3.43
CA LEU A 135 6.34 -3.65 -3.78
C LEU A 135 6.63 -3.71 -5.27
N SER A 136 6.33 -4.81 -5.95
CA SER A 136 6.46 -4.87 -7.42
C SER A 136 5.54 -3.82 -8.07
N CYS A 137 4.27 -3.75 -7.68
CA CYS A 137 3.36 -2.71 -8.15
C CYS A 137 3.76 -1.28 -7.76
N MET A 138 4.38 -1.07 -6.59
CA MET A 138 4.78 0.27 -6.12
C MET A 138 6.13 0.76 -6.67
N PHE A 139 7.12 -0.13 -6.79
CA PHE A 139 8.49 0.21 -7.21
C PHE A 139 8.78 -0.11 -8.69
N GLY A 140 7.98 -0.99 -9.31
CA GLY A 140 8.06 -1.28 -10.74
C GLY A 140 7.83 -0.05 -11.61
N ASP A 141 6.87 0.80 -11.24
CA ASP A 141 6.57 2.03 -11.97
C ASP A 141 7.49 3.20 -11.61
N PHE A 142 8.04 3.24 -10.38
CA PHE A 142 8.96 4.30 -9.97
C PHE A 142 10.39 4.11 -10.52
N MET A 143 10.80 2.87 -10.81
CA MET A 143 12.14 2.56 -11.36
C MET A 143 12.18 2.39 -12.89
N VAL A 144 11.04 2.36 -13.59
CA VAL A 144 10.98 2.43 -15.08
C VAL A 144 11.03 3.89 -15.52
N GLY A 145 12.08 4.60 -15.11
CA GLY A 145 12.14 6.05 -15.24
C GLY A 145 13.51 6.66 -14.97
N ARG A 146 14.60 5.97 -15.34
CA ARG A 146 15.90 6.62 -15.55
C ARG A 146 16.79 5.78 -16.47
N ASN A 147 16.49 5.82 -17.77
CA ASN A 147 17.48 5.66 -18.82
C ASN A 147 17.06 6.51 -20.02
N SER A 148 17.42 7.80 -19.95
CA SER A 148 17.58 8.63 -21.13
C SER A 148 18.60 9.74 -20.83
N LYS A 149 19.85 9.30 -20.68
CA LYS A 149 21.07 9.88 -21.28
C LYS A 149 22.27 9.06 -20.85
#